data_AF-A0AAE0V2B7-F1
#
_entry.id   AF-A0AAE0V2B7-F1
#
_cell.length_a   1.000
_cell.length_b   1.000
_cell.length_c   1.000
_cell.angle_alpha   90.00
_cell.angle_beta   90.00
_cell.angle_gamma   90.00
#
_symmetry.space_group_name_H-M   'P 1'
#
loop_
_entity.id
_entity.type
_entity.pdbx_description
1 polymer ?
#
loop_
_entity_poly.entity_id
_entity_poly.type
_entity_poly.pdbx_seq_one_letter_code
_entity_poly.pdbx_strand_id
1 'polypeptide(L)'
;NCEPKCKNGGECLRPGKCRCPSGVGGKYCEKVACDGGCWNGGECIAVNGHAKCICPSSWTGSKCQEAICPQGCQNGGSCVAPGICSCPEGWLGGACHI
;
A
#
# COMPACT_ATOMS: atom_id res chain seq x y z
N ASN A 1 -28.80 -9.72 16.24
CA ASN A 1 -28.14 -10.71 15.37
C ASN A 1 -27.88 -10.08 14.00
N CYS A 2 -26.67 -10.19 13.45
CA CYS A 2 -26.37 -9.75 12.07
C CYS A 2 -26.02 -10.96 11.22
N GLU A 3 -26.92 -11.30 10.31
CA GLU A 3 -26.70 -12.29 9.29
C GLU A 3 -27.00 -11.67 7.92
N PRO A 4 -26.06 -11.71 6.97
CA PRO A 4 -24.63 -12.06 7.11
C PRO A 4 -23.84 -11.14 8.06
N LYS A 5 -22.67 -11.61 8.54
CA LYS A 5 -21.77 -10.81 9.39
C LYS A 5 -21.10 -9.69 8.58
N CYS A 6 -20.99 -8.52 9.18
CA CYS A 6 -20.19 -7.41 8.64
C CYS A 6 -18.69 -7.79 8.62
N LYS A 7 -17.99 -7.44 7.55
CA LYS A 7 -16.56 -7.68 7.33
C LYS A 7 -15.74 -6.42 7.60
N ASN A 8 -14.41 -6.57 7.61
CA ASN A 8 -13.46 -5.45 7.55
C ASN A 8 -13.74 -4.34 8.60
N GLY A 9 -13.98 -4.72 9.85
CA GLY A 9 -14.25 -3.77 10.94
C GLY A 9 -15.63 -3.09 10.89
N GLY A 10 -16.54 -3.55 10.02
CA GLY A 10 -17.91 -3.05 9.94
C GLY A 10 -18.73 -3.36 11.19
N GLU A 11 -19.54 -2.40 11.60
CA GLU A 11 -20.42 -2.53 12.77
C GLU A 11 -21.84 -2.91 12.34
N CYS A 12 -22.42 -3.89 13.03
CA CYS A 12 -23.80 -4.30 12.79
C CYS A 12 -24.77 -3.26 13.38
N LEU A 13 -25.56 -2.62 12.52
CA LEU A 13 -26.62 -1.72 12.98
C LEU A 13 -27.94 -2.48 13.20
N ARG A 14 -28.31 -3.36 12.26
CA ARG A 14 -29.51 -4.20 12.29
C ARG A 14 -29.34 -5.38 11.32
N PRO A 15 -30.19 -6.42 11.36
CA PRO A 15 -30.10 -7.54 10.42
C PRO A 15 -30.00 -7.05 8.96
N GLY A 16 -28.98 -7.52 8.25
CA GLY A 16 -28.73 -7.17 6.85
C GLY A 16 -28.18 -5.76 6.58
N LYS A 17 -27.86 -4.95 7.60
CA LYS A 17 -27.31 -3.60 7.45
C LYS A 17 -26.08 -3.36 8.34
N CYS A 18 -24.96 -3.06 7.69
CA CYS A 18 -23.69 -2.73 8.33
C CYS A 18 -23.34 -1.25 8.18
N ARG A 19 -22.66 -0.69 9.18
CA ARG A 19 -21.94 0.58 9.09
C ARG A 19 -20.48 0.28 8.78
N CYS A 20 -19.99 0.73 7.64
CA CYS A 20 -18.61 0.49 7.21
C CYS A 20 -17.69 1.66 7.60
N PRO A 21 -16.43 1.39 7.98
CA PRO A 21 -15.44 2.43 8.18
C PRO A 21 -14.97 3.03 6.84
N SER A 22 -14.28 4.17 6.89
CA SER A 22 -13.77 4.89 5.71
C SER A 22 -12.82 4.04 4.87
N GLY A 23 -13.01 4.02 3.54
CA GLY A 23 -12.23 3.21 2.59
C GLY A 23 -12.74 1.78 2.42
N VAL A 24 -13.76 1.39 3.19
CA VAL A 24 -14.42 0.08 3.08
C VAL A 24 -15.90 0.30 2.75
N GLY A 25 -16.44 -0.51 1.85
CA GLY A 25 -17.81 -0.39 1.36
C GLY A 25 -18.44 -1.74 1.02
N GLY A 26 -19.60 -1.70 0.39
CA GLY A 26 -20.43 -2.89 0.16
C GLY A 26 -21.50 -3.06 1.24
N LYS A 27 -22.42 -3.99 1.00
CA LYS A 27 -23.60 -4.18 1.88
C LYS A 27 -23.20 -4.72 3.25
N TYR A 28 -22.12 -5.49 3.28
CA TYR A 28 -21.55 -6.15 4.45
C TYR A 28 -20.09 -5.73 4.67
N CYS A 29 -19.69 -4.56 4.14
CA CYS A 29 -18.33 -4.03 4.23
C CYS A 29 -17.27 -4.96 3.59
N GLU A 30 -17.65 -5.74 2.58
CA GLU A 30 -16.80 -6.71 1.89
C GLU A 30 -15.88 -6.10 0.84
N LYS A 31 -16.21 -4.89 0.34
CA LYS A 31 -15.43 -4.20 -0.68
C LYS A 31 -14.43 -3.28 0.01
N VAL A 32 -13.19 -3.27 -0.47
CA VAL A 32 -12.16 -2.34 -0.01
C VAL A 32 -11.72 -1.52 -1.21
N ALA A 33 -11.58 -0.21 -1.02
CA ALA A 33 -11.11 0.69 -2.05
C ALA A 33 -10.03 1.62 -1.47
N CYS A 34 -8.85 1.60 -2.07
CA CYS A 34 -7.75 2.49 -1.73
C CYS A 34 -7.84 3.71 -2.64
N ASP A 35 -7.83 4.90 -2.06
CA ASP A 35 -7.89 6.15 -2.80
C ASP A 35 -6.69 6.27 -3.76
N GLY A 36 -6.96 6.43 -5.06
CA GLY A 36 -5.93 6.45 -6.11
C GLY A 36 -5.19 5.12 -6.35
N GLY A 37 -5.67 4.02 -5.77
CA GLY A 37 -5.13 2.67 -5.98
C GLY A 37 -3.77 2.40 -5.34
N CYS A 38 -3.36 1.14 -5.40
CA CYS A 38 -2.03 0.68 -5.00
C CYS A 38 -1.18 0.47 -6.25
N TRP A 39 0.02 1.03 -6.25
CA TRP A 39 0.92 1.04 -7.40
C TRP A 39 1.86 -0.16 -7.37
N ASN A 40 2.57 -0.40 -8.47
CA ASN A 40 3.66 -1.37 -8.56
C ASN A 40 3.30 -2.80 -8.10
N GLY A 41 2.04 -3.21 -8.31
CA GLY A 41 1.54 -4.53 -7.91
C GLY A 41 1.13 -4.63 -6.43
N GLY A 42 0.98 -3.51 -5.72
CA GLY A 42 0.43 -3.50 -4.38
C GLY A 42 -1.04 -3.93 -4.33
N GLU A 43 -1.44 -4.55 -3.23
CA GLU A 43 -2.79 -5.03 -3.01
C GLU A 43 -3.52 -4.15 -1.99
N CYS A 44 -4.76 -3.76 -2.31
CA CYS A 44 -5.58 -2.98 -1.40
C CYS A 44 -6.38 -3.89 -0.47
N ILE A 45 -6.11 -3.83 0.82
CA ILE A 45 -6.81 -4.63 1.84
C ILE A 45 -7.29 -3.78 3.00
N ALA A 46 -8.23 -4.29 3.78
CA ALA A 46 -8.68 -3.65 5.00
C ALA A 46 -7.87 -4.17 6.19
N VAL A 47 -7.11 -3.29 6.84
CA VAL A 47 -6.36 -3.59 8.06
C VAL A 47 -6.97 -2.79 9.20
N ASN A 48 -7.52 -3.47 10.21
CA ASN A 48 -8.21 -2.85 11.33
C ASN A 48 -9.28 -1.84 10.89
N GLY A 49 -10.07 -2.22 9.89
CA GLY A 49 -11.15 -1.39 9.34
C GLY A 49 -10.72 -0.27 8.40
N HIS A 50 -9.43 -0.08 8.15
CA HIS A 50 -8.92 0.95 7.25
C HIS A 50 -8.37 0.33 5.97
N ALA A 51 -8.71 0.92 4.81
CA ALA A 51 -8.09 0.53 3.55
C ALA A 51 -6.61 0.92 3.56
N LYS A 52 -5.73 -0.05 3.28
CA LYS A 52 -4.28 0.13 3.18
C LYS A 52 -3.74 -0.67 2.00
N CYS A 53 -2.71 -0.14 1.36
CA CYS A 53 -1.93 -0.87 0.38
C CYS A 53 -0.89 -1.74 1.09
N ILE A 54 -0.87 -3.03 0.77
CA ILE A 54 0.23 -3.93 1.08
C ILE A 54 1.14 -3.97 -0.13
N CYS A 55 2.39 -3.58 0.07
CA CYS A 55 3.37 -3.45 -0.99
C CYS A 55 4.17 -4.74 -1.17
N PRO A 56 4.62 -5.04 -2.40
CA PRO A 56 5.66 -6.04 -2.61
C PRO A 56 6.93 -5.66 -1.84
N SER A 57 7.79 -6.64 -1.54
CA SER A 57 9.02 -6.45 -0.75
C SER A 57 10.02 -5.44 -1.31
N SER A 58 9.87 -5.05 -2.57
CA SER A 58 10.69 -4.09 -3.29
C SER A 58 10.11 -2.67 -3.34
N TRP A 59 8.92 -2.43 -2.76
CA TRP A 59 8.23 -1.15 -2.79
C TRP A 59 7.71 -0.75 -1.41
N THR A 60 7.57 0.55 -1.18
CA THR A 60 7.10 1.14 0.06
C THR A 60 6.26 2.40 -0.19
N GLY A 61 5.83 3.05 0.87
CA GLY A 61 4.94 4.21 0.84
C GLY A 61 3.47 3.81 0.93
N SER A 62 2.59 4.79 1.19
CA SER A 62 1.16 4.56 1.42
C SER A 62 0.41 3.94 0.24
N LYS A 63 0.93 4.11 -0.98
CA LYS A 63 0.39 3.57 -2.23
C LYS A 63 1.40 2.67 -2.95
N CYS A 64 2.46 2.22 -2.28
CA CYS A 64 3.54 1.43 -2.89
C CYS A 64 4.27 2.15 -4.03
N GLN A 65 4.34 3.49 -3.95
CA GLN A 65 4.92 4.34 -4.98
C GLN A 65 6.44 4.50 -4.87
N GLU A 66 7.03 4.18 -3.72
CA GLU A 66 8.46 4.38 -3.45
C GLU A 66 9.22 3.07 -3.66
N ALA A 67 10.28 3.09 -4.47
CA ALA A 67 11.12 1.92 -4.67
C ALA A 67 12.07 1.71 -3.47
N ILE A 68 12.36 0.45 -3.16
CA ILE A 68 13.34 0.08 -2.14
C ILE A 68 14.65 -0.30 -2.82
N CYS A 69 15.74 0.33 -2.38
CA CYS A 69 17.11 -0.02 -2.77
C CYS A 69 17.81 -0.60 -1.53
N PRO A 70 17.94 -1.93 -1.38
CA PRO A 70 18.42 -2.57 -0.15
C PRO A 70 19.82 -2.14 0.27
N GLN A 71 20.70 -1.86 -0.70
CA GLN A 71 22.06 -1.39 -0.46
C GLN A 71 22.13 0.13 -0.22
N GLY A 72 20.99 0.83 -0.35
CA GLY A 72 20.91 2.28 -0.41
C GLY A 72 21.54 2.86 -1.68
N CYS A 73 21.19 4.10 -1.97
CA CYS A 73 21.88 4.91 -2.98
C CYS A 73 22.78 5.91 -2.24
N GLN A 74 24.09 5.81 -2.46
CA GLN A 74 25.09 6.66 -1.81
C GLN A 74 25.25 7.98 -2.56
N ASN A 75 25.99 8.92 -1.95
CA ASN A 75 26.42 10.17 -2.58
C ASN A 75 25.31 11.02 -3.20
N GLY A 76 24.12 11.01 -2.57
CA GLY A 76 22.95 11.76 -3.06
C GLY A 76 22.19 11.08 -4.21
N GLY A 77 22.50 9.81 -4.51
CA GLY A 77 21.71 9.02 -5.46
C GLY A 77 20.27 8.79 -4.98
N SER A 78 19.35 8.63 -5.92
CA SER A 78 17.93 8.39 -5.66
C SER A 78 17.49 7.02 -6.14
N CYS A 79 16.71 6.30 -5.33
CA CYS A 79 16.16 5.01 -5.74
C CYS A 79 15.00 5.23 -6.70
N VAL A 80 15.21 4.93 -7.99
CA VAL A 80 14.22 5.16 -9.06
C VAL A 80 13.44 3.89 -9.41
N ALA A 81 14.03 2.73 -9.13
CA ALA A 81 13.37 1.44 -9.24
C ALA A 81 13.97 0.47 -8.20
N PRO A 82 13.32 -0.68 -7.94
CA PRO A 82 13.85 -1.68 -7.04
C PRO A 82 15.31 -2.04 -7.30
N GLY A 83 16.19 -1.70 -6.36
CA GLY A 83 17.63 -1.92 -6.49
C GLY A 83 18.35 -1.10 -7.58
N ILE A 84 17.69 -0.12 -8.20
CA ILE A 84 18.26 0.75 -9.24
C ILE A 84 18.36 2.18 -8.70
N CYS A 85 19.60 2.65 -8.56
CA CYS A 85 19.91 4.01 -8.19
C CYS A 85 20.14 4.89 -9.42
N SER A 86 19.55 6.09 -9.42
CA SER A 86 19.94 7.19 -10.27
C SER A 86 21.05 7.97 -9.56
N CYS A 87 22.23 8.01 -10.17
CA CYS A 87 23.41 8.64 -9.59
C CYS A 87 23.58 10.07 -10.10
N PRO A 88 24.03 11.01 -9.24
CA PRO A 88 24.43 12.34 -9.67
C PRO A 88 25.66 12.27 -10.60
N GLU A 89 25.93 13.37 -11.31
CA GLU A 89 27.08 13.46 -12.21
C GLU A 89 28.40 13.17 -11.48
N GLY A 90 29.23 12.32 -12.08
CA GLY A 90 30.51 11.87 -11.52
C GLY A 90 30.45 10.62 -10.65
N TRP A 91 29.26 10.12 -10.29
CA TRP A 91 29.08 8.88 -9.53
C TRP A 91 28.53 7.73 -10.39
N LEU A 92 29.04 6.53 -10.14
CA LEU A 92 28.80 5.30 -10.90
C LEU A 92 28.57 4.09 -9.97
N GLY A 93 28.19 2.97 -10.58
CA GLY A 93 27.88 1.72 -9.89
C GLY A 93 26.44 1.64 -9.38
N GLY A 94 25.97 0.43 -9.07
CA GLY A 94 24.57 0.18 -8.72
C GLY A 94 24.07 0.87 -7.45
N ALA A 95 24.99 1.32 -6.59
CA ALA A 95 24.71 2.06 -5.36
C ALA A 95 25.34 3.47 -5.34
N CYS A 96 25.80 3.98 -6.49
CA CYS A 96 26.44 5.30 -6.63
C CYS A 96 27.67 5.50 -5.73
N HIS A 97 28.50 4.47 -5.55
CA HIS A 97 29.67 4.50 -4.67
C HIS A 97 31.01 4.62 -5.39
N ILE A 98 31.02 4.51 -6.72
CA ILE A 98 32.22 4.61 -7.57
C ILE A 98 32.30 6.03 -8.10
#